data_AF-A0A8J3LS91-F1
#
_entry.id   AF-A0A8J3LS91-F1
#
_cell.length_a   1.000
_cell.length_b   1.000
_cell.length_c   1.000
_cell.angle_alpha   90.00
_cell.angle_beta   90.00
_cell.angle_gamma   90.00
#
_symmetry.space_group_name_H-M   'P 1'
#
loop_
_entity.id
_entity.type
_entity.pdbx_description
1 polymer ?
#
loop_
_entity_poly.entity_id
_entity_poly.type
_entity_poly.pdbx_seq_one_letter_code
_entity_poly.pdbx_strand_id
1 'polypeptide(L)' 'MPFWSSRSRVIKIIKNVATYAGFEPVAISLDVWVGDWLPELSQDNMLVGINWSGTRVVGWDFEVPEVIARLNAASTHQP' A
#
# COMPACT_ATOMS: atom_id res chain seq x y z
N MET A 1 6.57 0.98 -4.06
CA MET A 1 5.34 0.43 -4.66
C MET A 1 4.12 0.85 -3.85
N PRO A 2 3.04 1.38 -4.47
CA PRO A 2 1.90 1.90 -3.71
C PRO A 2 0.83 0.83 -3.44
N PHE A 3 0.26 0.86 -2.23
CA PHE A 3 -0.85 0.02 -1.77
C PHE A 3 -1.94 0.87 -1.13
N TRP A 4 -3.19 0.45 -1.31
CA TRP A 4 -4.35 1.12 -0.72
C TRP A 4 -5.17 0.14 0.11
N SER A 5 -5.56 0.55 1.31
CA SER A 5 -6.36 -0.28 2.21
C SER A 5 -7.82 -0.41 1.81
N SER A 6 -8.24 0.25 0.73
CA SER A 6 -9.62 0.18 0.24
C SER A 6 -9.72 0.41 -1.25
N ARG A 7 -10.58 -0.36 -1.92
CA ARG A 7 -10.87 -0.23 -3.35
C ARG A 7 -11.35 1.16 -3.74
N SER A 8 -12.15 1.82 -2.90
CA SER A 8 -12.68 3.16 -3.19
C SER A 8 -11.59 4.24 -3.27
N ARG A 9 -10.50 4.11 -2.51
CA ARG A 9 -9.35 5.02 -2.57
C ARG A 9 -8.61 4.89 -3.91
N VAL A 10 -8.24 3.67 -4.30
CA VAL A 10 -7.52 3.44 -5.56
C VAL A 10 -8.37 3.78 -6.79
N ILE A 11 -9.68 3.51 -6.78
CA ILE A 11 -10.59 3.93 -7.86
C ILE A 11 -10.59 5.46 -8.02
N LYS A 12 -10.57 6.23 -6.92
CA LYS A 12 -10.49 7.68 -7.00
C LYS A 12 -9.18 8.14 -7.65
N ILE A 13 -8.06 7.47 -7.39
CA ILE A 13 -6.78 7.79 -8.02
C ILE A 13 -6.83 7.50 -9.53
N ILE A 14 -7.21 6.28 -9.91
CA ILE A 14 -7.27 5.85 -11.32
C ILE A 14 -8.17 6.79 -12.15
N LYS A 15 -9.32 7.19 -11.61
CA LYS A 15 -10.26 8.07 -12.33
C LYS A 15 -9.77 9.50 -12.52
N ASN A 16 -8.96 10.02 -11.59
CA ASN A 16 -8.66 11.45 -11.53
C ASN A 16 -7.20 11.78 -11.85
N VAL A 17 -6.32 10.78 -11.99
CA VAL A 17 -4.90 11.00 -12.26
C VAL A 17 -4.53 10.26 -13.53
N ALA A 18 -4.19 11.02 -14.58
CA ALA A 18 -3.94 10.51 -15.93
C ALA A 18 -2.89 9.38 -15.97
N THR A 19 -1.84 9.47 -15.15
CA THR A 19 -0.80 8.43 -15.04
C THR A 19 -1.35 7.07 -14.63
N TYR A 20 -2.48 7.04 -13.92
CA TYR A 20 -3.12 5.81 -13.45
C TYR A 20 -4.33 5.37 -14.32
N ALA A 21 -4.69 6.11 -15.37
CA ALA A 21 -5.95 5.94 -16.10
C ALA A 21 -6.12 4.58 -16.82
N GLY A 22 -5.04 3.81 -16.98
CA GLY A 22 -5.06 2.46 -17.57
C GLY A 22 -4.84 1.31 -16.57
N PHE A 23 -4.76 1.61 -15.27
CA PHE A 23 -4.56 0.58 -14.25
C PHE A 23 -5.89 0.03 -13.73
N GLU A 24 -5.89 -1.25 -13.37
CA GLU A 24 -6.99 -1.90 -12.67
C GLU A 24 -6.58 -2.23 -11.22
N PRO A 25 -7.45 -1.97 -10.23
CA PRO A 25 -7.15 -2.30 -8.85
C PRO A 25 -7.25 -3.80 -8.63
N VAL A 26 -6.14 -4.42 -8.20
CA VAL A 26 -6.10 -5.82 -7.77
C VAL A 26 -6.22 -5.89 -6.26
N ALA A 27 -7.18 -6.68 -5.77
CA ALA A 27 -7.31 -6.95 -4.35
C ALA A 27 -6.33 -8.04 -3.93
N ILE A 28 -5.66 -7.82 -2.80
CA ILE A 28 -4.75 -8.77 -2.16
C ILE A 28 -5.17 -8.95 -0.71
N SER A 29 -5.13 -10.18 -0.19
CA SER A 29 -5.38 -10.40 1.24
C SER A 29 -4.20 -9.89 2.06
N LEU A 30 -4.45 -9.55 3.33
CA LEU A 30 -3.39 -9.11 4.22
C LEU A 30 -2.30 -10.17 4.39
N ASP A 31 -2.70 -11.44 4.52
CA ASP A 31 -1.77 -12.56 4.73
C ASP A 31 -0.83 -12.75 3.53
N VAL A 32 -1.36 -12.70 2.30
CA VAL A 32 -0.54 -12.80 1.07
C VAL A 32 0.36 -11.57 0.93
N TRP A 33 -0.15 -10.39 1.26
CA TRP A 33 0.65 -9.18 1.20
C TRP A 33 1.82 -9.21 2.19
N VAL A 34 1.60 -9.68 3.41
CA VAL A 34 2.64 -9.80 4.44
C VAL A 34 3.59 -10.96 4.15
N GLY A 35 3.07 -12.10 3.69
CA GLY A 35 3.85 -13.33 3.49
C GLY A 35 4.68 -13.35 2.22
N ASP A 36 4.16 -12.77 1.13
CA ASP A 36 4.78 -12.89 -0.19
C ASP A 36 5.34 -11.54 -0.66
N TRP A 37 4.55 -10.46 -0.58
CA TRP A 37 4.94 -9.18 -1.16
C TRP A 37 5.95 -8.39 -0.33
N LEU A 38 5.75 -8.27 0.98
CA LEU A 38 6.66 -7.50 1.82
C LEU A 38 8.10 -8.07 1.81
N PRO A 39 8.33 -9.40 1.86
CA PRO A 39 9.68 -9.95 1.74
C PRO A 39 10.36 -9.64 0.41
N GLU A 40 9.65 -9.79 -0.72
CA GLU A 40 10.19 -9.46 -2.05
C GLU A 40 10.56 -7.97 -2.15
N LEU A 41 9.66 -7.07 -1.72
CA LEU A 41 9.94 -5.64 -1.70
C LEU A 41 11.14 -5.29 -0.81
N SER A 42 11.32 -6.00 0.30
CA SER A 42 12.48 -5.82 1.18
C SER A 42 13.77 -6.28 0.51
N GLN A 43 13.75 -7.41 -0.22
CA GLN A 43 14.90 -7.93 -0.95
C GLN A 43 15.33 -6.96 -2.06
N ASP A 44 14.36 -6.35 -2.73
CA ASP A 44 14.58 -5.37 -3.79
C ASP A 44 14.85 -3.95 -3.25
N ASN A 45 14.93 -3.78 -1.94
CA ASN A 45 15.15 -2.50 -1.25
C ASN A 45 14.14 -1.41 -1.68
N MET A 46 12.90 -1.84 -1.95
CA MET A 46 11.80 -0.98 -2.39
C MET A 46 10.98 -0.47 -1.20
N LEU A 47 10.65 0.83 -1.23
CA LEU A 47 9.75 1.43 -0.26
C LEU A 47 8.28 1.07 -0.53
N VAL A 48 7.52 0.97 0.55
CA VAL A 48 6.08 0.70 0.54
C VAL A 48 5.31 2.01 0.68
N GLY A 49 4.65 2.42 -0.40
CA GLY A 49 3.81 3.61 -0.40
C GLY A 49 2.42 3.28 0.11
N ILE A 50 1.98 3.88 1.21
CA ILE A 50 0.69 3.52 1.82
C ILE A 50 -0.32 4.65 1.64
N ASN A 51 -1.46 4.31 1.04
CA ASN A 51 -2.64 5.17 0.90
C ASN A 51 -2.33 6.56 0.32
N TRP A 52 -1.43 6.63 -0.67
CA TRP A 52 -1.15 7.85 -1.41
C TRP A 52 -2.43 8.50 -1.95
N SER A 53 -2.47 9.82 -1.98
CA SER A 53 -3.69 10.55 -2.33
C SER A 53 -3.42 11.93 -2.96
N GLY A 54 -4.49 12.60 -3.35
CA GLY A 54 -4.44 13.90 -4.02
C GLY A 54 -4.07 13.81 -5.50
N THR A 55 -4.07 14.96 -6.18
CA THR A 55 -3.79 15.07 -7.62
C THR A 55 -2.37 14.66 -7.99
N ARG A 56 -1.44 14.75 -7.04
CA ARG A 56 -0.04 14.34 -7.20
C ARG A 56 0.24 12.91 -6.76
N VAL A 57 -0.76 12.19 -6.21
CA VAL A 57 -0.65 10.81 -5.72
C VAL A 57 0.55 10.64 -4.78
N VAL A 58 0.59 11.47 -3.74
CA VAL A 58 1.68 11.46 -2.75
C VAL A 58 1.18 10.93 -1.42
N GLY A 59 2.09 10.43 -0.60
CA GLY A 59 1.80 10.01 0.75
C GLY A 59 3.08 9.58 1.44
N TRP A 60 2.94 8.66 2.39
CA TRP A 60 4.08 8.16 3.14
C TRP A 60 4.66 6.91 2.50
N ASP A 61 5.98 6.88 2.49
CA ASP A 61 6.79 5.75 2.07
C ASP A 61 7.52 5.22 3.28
N PHE A 62 7.46 3.90 3.43
CA PHE A 62 8.02 3.20 4.57
C PHE A 62 8.93 2.08 4.10
N GLU A 63 9.96 1.82 4.88
CA GLU A 63 10.68 0.56 4.76
C GLU A 63 9.80 -0.58 5.27
N VAL A 64 10.04 -1.80 4.75
CA VAL A 64 9.28 -2.98 5.14
C VAL A 64 9.29 -3.23 6.66
N PRO A 65 10.41 -3.08 7.40
CA PRO A 65 10.40 -3.20 8.86
C PRO A 65 9.48 -2.21 9.56
N GLU A 66 9.38 -0.97 9.06
CA GLU A 66 8.47 0.05 9.63
C GLU A 66 7.01 -0.33 9.40
N VAL A 67 6.68 -0.88 8.23
CA VAL A 67 5.34 -1.38 7.92
C VAL A 67 4.96 -2.51 8.88
N ILE A 68 5.83 -3.50 9.05
CA ILE A 68 5.59 -4.63 9.96
C ILE A 68 5.39 -4.15 11.40
N ALA A 69 6.24 -3.23 11.88
CA ALA A 69 6.11 -2.67 13.23
C ALA A 69 4.74 -1.99 13.44
N ARG A 70 4.24 -1.26 12.44
CA ARG A 70 2.93 -0.60 12.48
C ARG A 70 1.76 -1.59 12.47
N LEU A 71 1.85 -2.66 11.65
CA LEU A 71 0.84 -3.72 11.62
C LEU A 71 0.72 -4.42 12.98
N ASN A 72 1.86 -4.74 13.58
CA ASN A 72 1.91 -5.35 14.91
C ASN A 72 1.30 -4.41 15.95
N ALA A 73 1.71 -3.13 15.97
CA ALA A 73 1.16 -2.14 16.91
C ALA A 73 -0.36 -1.97 16.77
N ALA A 74 -0.90 -2.00 15.55
CA ALA A 74 -2.34 -1.89 15.31
C ALA A 74 -3.11 -3.15 15.76
N SER A 75 -2.51 -4.34 15.62
CA SER A 75 -3.12 -5.62 16.01
C SER A 75 -3.17 -5.80 17.52
N THR A 76 -2.22 -5.23 18.27
CA THR A 76 -2.20 -5.27 19.74
C THR A 76 -3.24 -4.34 20.39
N HIS A 77 -3.90 -3.47 19.62
CA HIS A 77 -4.88 -2.48 20.11
C HIS A 77 -6.33 -2.77 19.67
N GLN A 78 -6.67 -4.01 19.28
CA GLN A 78 -8.07 -4.40 19.13
C GLN A 78 -8.73 -4.56 20.52
N PRO A 79 -9.76 -3.77 20.86
CA PRO A 79 -10.51 -3.95 22.10
C PRO A 79 -11.32 -5.25 22.13
#